data_AF-A0A379VLK4-F1
#
_entry.id   AF-A0A379VLK4-F1
#
_cell.length_a   1.000
_cell.length_b   1.000
_cell.length_c   1.000
_cell.angle_alpha   90.00
_cell.angle_beta   90.00
_cell.angle_gamma   90.00
#
_symmetry.space_group_name_H-M   'P 1'
#
loop_
_entity.id
_entity.type
_entity.pdbx_description
1 polymer ?
#
loop_
_entity_poly.entity_id
_entity_poly.type
_entity_poly.pdbx_seq_one_letter_code
_entity_poly.pdbx_strand_id
1 'polypeptide(L)'
;MNVNSDLLNLNSKSPAFSITIEGKDVTTVMDTRLMSLTLTDNRGFEADQLDLELDDTDGLIALPRRGAVIQLALGWKGQPLFPKGAFTVDEN
;
A
#
# COMPACT_ATOMS: atom_id res chain seq x y z
N MET A 1 -5.68 16.22 -36.05
CA MET A 1 -6.73 15.76 -35.11
C MET A 1 -6.00 15.44 -33.81
N ASN A 2 -6.08 16.33 -32.82
CA ASN A 2 -5.33 16.16 -31.57
C ASN A 2 -6.18 15.30 -30.63
N VAL A 3 -5.83 14.03 -30.50
CA VAL A 3 -6.49 13.15 -29.53
C VAL A 3 -6.01 13.58 -28.15
N ASN A 4 -6.88 14.29 -27.41
CA ASN A 4 -6.58 14.68 -26.04
C ASN A 4 -6.29 13.42 -25.21
N SER A 5 -5.05 13.32 -24.73
CA SER A 5 -4.53 12.23 -23.89
C SER A 5 -5.43 11.93 -22.68
N ASP A 6 -6.19 12.92 -22.24
CA ASP A 6 -7.14 12.85 -21.13
C ASP A 6 -8.30 11.87 -21.39
N LEU A 7 -8.73 11.70 -22.65
CA LEU A 7 -9.81 10.75 -23.00
C LEU A 7 -9.34 9.29 -23.01
N LEU A 8 -8.04 9.04 -23.23
CA LEU A 8 -7.44 7.70 -23.10
C LEU A 8 -7.22 7.32 -21.62
N ASN A 9 -7.09 8.32 -20.74
CA ASN A 9 -6.86 8.12 -19.31
C ASN A 9 -8.14 7.88 -18.50
N LEU A 10 -9.32 8.16 -19.06
CA LEU A 10 -10.61 7.96 -18.37
C LEU A 10 -10.89 6.47 -18.03
N ASN A 11 -10.26 5.55 -18.78
CA ASN A 11 -10.32 4.11 -18.55
C ASN A 11 -8.99 3.53 -18.01
N SER A 12 -8.00 4.38 -17.71
CA SER A 12 -6.75 3.96 -17.08
C SER A 12 -6.98 3.73 -15.60
N LYS A 13 -7.31 2.49 -15.26
CA LYS A 13 -7.43 2.05 -13.87
C LYS A 13 -6.04 1.98 -13.26
N SER A 14 -5.63 3.06 -12.61
CA SER A 14 -4.40 3.10 -11.81
C SER A 14 -4.71 2.56 -10.41
N PRO A 15 -4.02 1.50 -9.95
CA PRO A 15 -4.21 1.02 -8.58
C PRO A 15 -3.84 2.12 -7.58
N ALA A 16 -4.49 2.10 -6.43
CA ALA A 16 -4.23 3.00 -5.32
C ALA A 16 -4.28 2.23 -4.01
N PHE A 17 -3.53 2.71 -3.03
CA PHE A 17 -3.48 2.14 -1.69
C PHE A 17 -3.51 3.25 -0.65
N SER A 18 -3.80 2.87 0.59
CA SER A 18 -3.55 3.69 1.77
C SER A 18 -2.95 2.82 2.84
N ILE A 19 -1.90 3.33 3.49
CA ILE A 19 -1.21 2.68 4.59
C ILE A 19 -1.19 3.64 5.77
N THR A 20 -1.72 3.15 6.89
CA THR A 20 -1.64 3.84 8.19
C THR A 20 -0.82 2.97 9.13
N ILE A 21 0.17 3.56 9.79
CA ILE A 21 1.02 2.88 10.79
C ILE A 21 0.74 3.53 12.14
N GLU A 22 0.30 2.74 13.12
CA GLU A 22 -0.02 3.21 14.47
C GLU A 22 -0.98 4.43 14.50
N GLY A 23 -1.95 4.46 13.58
CA GLY A 23 -2.91 5.55 13.44
C GLY A 23 -2.39 6.79 12.68
N LYS A 24 -1.14 6.79 12.23
CA LYS A 24 -0.58 7.84 11.37
C LYS A 24 -0.63 7.43 9.90
N ASP A 25 -1.29 8.25 9.08
CA ASP A 25 -1.27 8.06 7.63
C ASP A 25 0.14 8.34 7.09
N VAL A 26 0.71 7.33 6.42
CA VAL A 26 2.04 7.39 5.79
C VAL A 26 1.95 7.15 4.29
N THR A 27 0.75 7.16 3.71
CA THR A 27 0.50 6.81 2.31
C THR A 27 1.39 7.59 1.35
N THR A 28 1.51 8.91 1.50
CA THR A 28 2.35 9.73 0.61
C THR A 28 3.84 9.41 0.72
N VAL A 29 4.33 9.07 1.91
CA VAL A 29 5.74 8.67 2.09
C VAL A 29 5.98 7.32 1.43
N MET A 30 5.06 6.38 1.66
CA MET A 30 5.11 5.05 1.05
C MET A 30 4.98 5.11 -0.47
N ASP A 31 4.11 5.96 -1.02
CA ASP A 31 3.90 6.09 -2.49
C ASP A 31 5.19 6.46 -3.24
N THR A 32 6.10 7.20 -2.59
CA THR A 32 7.39 7.56 -3.20
C THR A 32 8.44 6.46 -3.14
N ARG A 33 8.23 5.43 -2.32
CA ARG A 33 9.25 4.41 -1.98
C ARG A 33 8.78 2.98 -2.22
N LEU A 34 7.49 2.74 -2.36
CA LEU A 34 6.91 1.42 -2.51
C LEU A 34 7.30 0.82 -3.86
N MET A 35 8.12 -0.24 -3.79
CA MET A 35 8.52 -1.03 -4.95
C MET A 35 7.49 -2.10 -5.24
N SER A 36 7.04 -2.81 -4.20
CA SER A 36 6.03 -3.85 -4.32
C SER A 36 5.17 -3.96 -3.04
N LEU A 37 3.91 -4.36 -3.24
CA LEU A 37 2.96 -4.68 -2.18
C LEU A 37 2.30 -6.00 -2.54
N THR A 38 2.43 -6.98 -1.65
CA THR A 38 1.77 -8.29 -1.77
C THR A 38 0.86 -8.51 -0.57
N LEU A 39 -0.42 -8.80 -0.85
CA LEU A 39 -1.38 -9.23 0.15
C LEU A 39 -1.76 -10.69 -0.15
N THR A 40 -1.49 -11.58 0.79
CA THR A 40 -1.83 -13.00 0.70
C THR A 40 -2.93 -13.30 1.70
N ASP A 41 -4.15 -13.49 1.20
CA ASP A 41 -5.29 -13.95 2.00
C ASP A 41 -5.17 -15.47 2.20
N ASN A 42 -5.01 -15.91 3.44
CA ASN A 42 -4.90 -17.32 3.79
C ASN A 42 -6.23 -17.88 4.27
N ARG A 43 -6.38 -19.22 4.23
CA ARG A 43 -7.62 -19.90 4.65
C ARG A 43 -7.34 -20.80 5.84
N GLY A 44 -8.37 -21.04 6.66
CA GLY A 44 -8.29 -21.95 7.79
C GLY A 44 -7.68 -21.28 9.02
N PHE A 45 -6.55 -21.79 9.51
CA PHE A 45 -5.90 -21.34 10.75
C PHE A 45 -4.65 -20.50 10.51
N GLU A 46 -4.34 -20.19 9.25
CA GLU A 46 -3.21 -19.34 8.87
C GLU A 46 -3.66 -17.87 8.81
N ALA A 47 -2.83 -16.97 9.34
CA ALA A 47 -3.07 -15.54 9.28
C ALA A 47 -2.75 -15.01 7.88
N ASP A 48 -3.45 -13.95 7.46
CA ASP A 48 -3.13 -13.23 6.24
C ASP A 48 -1.74 -12.57 6.36
N GLN A 49 -1.06 -12.44 5.23
CA GLN A 49 0.28 -11.85 5.16
C GLN A 49 0.29 -10.61 4.27
N LEU A 50 0.93 -9.55 4.75
CA LEU A 50 1.20 -8.33 4.01
C LEU A 50 2.71 -8.13 3.90
N ASP A 51 3.23 -8.16 2.69
CA ASP A 51 4.63 -7.86 2.37
C ASP A 51 4.73 -6.50 1.67
N LEU A 52 5.66 -5.66 2.14
CA LEU A 52 5.96 -4.35 1.57
C LEU A 52 7.46 -4.27 1.28
N GLU A 53 7.80 -3.99 0.03
CA GLU A 53 9.17 -3.75 -0.40
C GLU A 53 9.34 -2.25 -0.68
N LEU A 54 10.33 -1.63 -0.04
CA LEU A 54 10.55 -0.19 -0.08
C LEU A 54 11.97 0.13 -0.58
N ASP A 55 12.09 1.20 -1.34
CA ASP A 55 13.37 1.79 -1.73
C ASP A 55 13.94 2.66 -0.59
N ASP A 56 14.99 2.14 0.05
CA ASP A 56 15.78 2.83 1.09
C ASP A 56 17.20 3.17 0.61
N THR A 57 17.38 3.44 -0.68
CA THR A 57 18.72 3.78 -1.23
C THR A 57 19.35 5.02 -0.55
N ASP A 58 18.53 5.92 -0.01
CA ASP A 58 18.96 7.12 0.72
C ASP A 58 19.07 6.94 2.24
N GLY A 59 18.71 5.77 2.79
CA GLY A 59 18.77 5.46 4.21
C GLY A 59 17.81 6.30 5.08
N LEU A 60 16.79 6.90 4.48
CA LEU A 60 15.84 7.78 5.17
C LEU A 60 14.58 7.06 5.67
N ILE A 61 14.42 5.77 5.38
CA ILE A 61 13.29 4.99 5.89
C ILE A 61 13.53 4.61 7.34
N ALA A 62 12.78 5.26 8.24
CA ALA A 62 12.58 4.75 9.58
C ALA A 62 11.59 3.58 9.53
N LEU A 63 12.10 2.34 9.54
CA LEU A 63 11.25 1.16 9.59
C LEU A 63 10.39 1.16 10.86
N PRO A 64 9.10 0.73 10.76
CA PRO A 64 8.25 0.61 11.93
C PRO A 64 8.83 -0.43 12.89
N ARG A 65 8.64 -0.21 14.19
CA ARG A 65 9.05 -1.18 15.21
C ARG A 65 8.29 -2.50 15.03
N ARG A 66 8.91 -3.61 15.40
CA ARG A 66 8.23 -4.90 15.59
C ARG A 66 7.00 -4.71 16.48
N GLY A 67 5.89 -5.32 16.09
CA GLY A 67 4.61 -5.19 16.79
C GLY A 67 3.81 -3.93 16.44
N ALA A 68 4.33 -3.02 15.62
CA ALA A 68 3.54 -1.91 15.10
C ALA A 68 2.38 -2.44 14.25
N VAL A 69 1.23 -1.77 14.31
CA VAL A 69 0.05 -2.15 13.54
C VAL A 69 -0.02 -1.31 12.27
N ILE A 70 -0.09 -2.00 11.14
CA ILE A 70 -0.28 -1.46 9.80
C ILE A 70 -1.72 -1.71 9.36
N GLN A 71 -2.45 -0.67 8.98
CA GLN A 71 -3.75 -0.79 8.35
C GLN A 71 -3.61 -0.55 6.85
N LEU A 72 -4.12 -1.49 6.05
CA LEU A 72 -4.08 -1.42 4.59
C LEU A 72 -5.48 -1.18 4.02
N ALA A 73 -5.57 -0.30 3.02
CA ALA A 73 -6.70 -0.23 2.11
C ALA A 73 -6.21 -0.24 0.66
N LEU A 74 -6.95 -0.88 -0.24
CA LEU A 74 -6.62 -1.01 -1.66
C LEU A 74 -7.81 -0.61 -2.53
N GLY A 75 -7.56 -0.10 -3.72
CA GLY A 75 -8.61 0.27 -4.67
C GLY A 75 -8.05 0.87 -5.94
N TRP A 76 -8.87 1.73 -6.57
CA TRP A 76 -8.51 2.46 -7.78
C TRP A 76 -8.38 3.94 -7.47
N LYS A 77 -7.40 4.60 -8.10
CA LYS A 77 -7.20 6.04 -7.99
C LYS A 77 -8.49 6.80 -8.37
N GLY A 78 -8.89 7.76 -7.55
CA GLY A 78 -10.12 8.52 -7.73
C GLY A 78 -11.40 7.82 -7.28
N GLN A 79 -11.30 6.64 -6.65
CA GLN A 79 -12.42 5.91 -6.05
C GLN A 79 -12.17 5.68 -4.55
N PRO A 80 -13.23 5.41 -3.76
CA PRO A 80 -13.05 4.96 -2.37
C PRO A 80 -12.16 3.71 -2.30
N LEU A 81 -11.21 3.70 -1.37
CA LEU A 81 -10.38 2.54 -1.09
C LEU A 81 -11.12 1.57 -0.17
N PHE A 82 -10.91 0.27 -0.39
CA PHE A 82 -11.51 -0.79 0.41
C PHE A 82 -10.53 -1.23 1.50
N PRO A 83 -10.91 -1.15 2.79
CA PRO A 83 -10.11 -1.67 3.88
C PRO A 83 -9.83 -3.17 3.71
N LYS A 84 -8.57 -3.56 3.95
CA LYS A 84 -8.10 -4.95 3.85
C LYS A 84 -7.78 -5.59 5.19
N GLY A 85 -7.62 -4.79 6.23
CA GLY A 85 -7.41 -5.28 7.58
C GLY A 85 -6.27 -4.56 8.29
N ALA A 86 -5.89 -5.13 9.42
CA ALA A 86 -4.77 -4.67 10.24
C ALA A 86 -3.76 -5.82 10.36
N PHE A 87 -2.49 -5.48 10.14
CA PHE A 87 -1.37 -6.41 10.12
C PHE A 87 -0.37 -5.96 11.18
N THR A 88 0.16 -6.91 11.95
CA THR A 88 1.19 -6.63 12.95
C THR A 88 2.55 -6.85 12.30
N VAL A 89 3.44 -5.87 12.39
CA VAL A 89 4.81 -5.99 11.88
C VAL A 89 5.53 -7.11 12.62
N ASP A 90 5.89 -8.15 11.89
CA ASP A 90 6.87 -9.15 12.30
C ASP A 90 8.18 -8.88 11.55
N GLU A 91 9.31 -9.16 12.20
CA GLU A 91 10.63 -9.00 11.60
C GLU A 91 10.93 -10.23 10.72
N ASN A 92 11.25 -9.98 9.45
CA ASN A 92 12.09 -10.86 8.63
C ASN A 92 13.37 -10.12 8.25
#